data_AF-A0A6C0LAM9-F1
#
_entry.id   AF-A0A6C0LAM9-F1
#
_cell.length_a   1.000
_cell.length_b   1.000
_cell.length_c   1.000
_cell.angle_alpha   90.00
_cell.angle_beta   90.00
_cell.angle_gamma   90.00
#
_symmetry.space_group_name_H-M   'P 1'
#
loop_
_entity.id
_entity.type
_entity.pdbx_description
1 polymer ?
#
loop_
_entity_poly.entity_id
_entity_poly.type
_entity_poly.pdbx_seq_one_letter_code
_entity_poly.pdbx_strand_id
1 'polypeptide(L)'
;MFSILRHPLVYKNISSEITELDEDYDASEWSYNGRNVYRGALDSTYTKNYSLDIFWLYDDNLLRVGLAEHESNDHSIFKVLWFYDTPFGTLLQEPEWKSMDKTIWSLLTPEAFQDTLENKDLLLLSGKIITPEYIINDLPDIYECSECRKRSFSLNAECKSMKKIKSSKYPYFIDSSYILYSKPSDSKITQLCGDDRHHHHQPKLLVEEDVPS
;
A
#
# COMPACT_ATOMS: atom_id res chain seq x y z
N MET A 1 -3.60 -0.64 7.14
CA MET A 1 -4.96 -0.21 6.75
C MET A 1 -5.28 1.11 7.41
N PHE A 2 -5.59 2.18 6.66
CA PHE A 2 -5.91 3.49 7.24
C PHE A 2 -7.29 3.49 7.87
N SER A 3 -7.41 4.10 9.05
CA SER A 3 -8.69 4.41 9.67
C SER A 3 -9.51 5.39 8.81
N ILE A 4 -10.82 5.18 8.77
CA ILE A 4 -11.74 6.13 8.13
C ILE A 4 -12.16 7.20 9.13
N LEU A 5 -12.44 6.83 10.38
CA LEU A 5 -12.90 7.76 11.42
C LEU A 5 -11.77 8.59 12.05
N ARG A 6 -10.51 8.13 12.01
CA ARG A 6 -9.36 8.82 12.64
C ARG A 6 -8.15 8.84 11.73
N HIS A 7 -8.08 9.79 10.80
CA HIS A 7 -6.84 10.04 10.07
C HIS A 7 -5.81 10.73 10.99
N PRO A 8 -4.51 10.33 11.00
CA PRO A 8 -3.83 9.37 10.12
C PRO A 8 -3.60 7.97 10.73
N LEU A 9 -4.45 7.49 11.64
CA LEU A 9 -4.29 6.17 12.28
C LEU A 9 -4.17 5.05 11.23
N VAL A 10 -3.19 4.16 11.45
CA VAL A 10 -2.96 2.96 10.61
C VAL A 10 -3.01 1.71 11.47
N TYR A 11 -3.91 0.80 11.13
CA TYR A 11 -3.90 -0.56 11.64
C TYR A 11 -2.80 -1.36 10.95
N LYS A 12 -1.77 -1.74 11.72
CA LYS A 12 -0.59 -2.47 11.23
C LYS A 12 -0.74 -3.99 11.36
N ASN A 13 -1.40 -4.46 12.42
CA ASN A 13 -1.72 -5.87 12.58
C ASN A 13 -2.95 -6.23 11.75
N ILE A 14 -2.73 -6.56 10.48
CA ILE A 14 -3.77 -6.97 9.51
C ILE A 14 -3.62 -8.43 9.05
N SER A 15 -2.98 -9.28 9.87
CA SER A 15 -2.97 -10.75 9.68
C SER A 15 -4.39 -11.32 9.59
N SER A 16 -4.60 -12.42 8.86
CA SER A 16 -5.88 -13.14 8.87
C SER A 16 -6.09 -13.96 10.15
N GLU A 17 -5.08 -14.07 11.01
CA GLU A 17 -5.18 -14.83 12.26
C GLU A 17 -6.10 -14.16 13.29
N ILE A 18 -6.66 -14.99 14.17
CA ILE A 18 -7.40 -14.55 15.34
C ILE A 18 -6.46 -13.76 16.24
N THR A 19 -6.94 -12.64 16.78
CA THR A 19 -6.12 -11.87 17.73
C THR A 19 -6.08 -12.57 19.08
N GLU A 20 -4.99 -12.41 19.83
CA GLU A 20 -4.85 -12.97 21.18
C GLU A 20 -6.01 -12.57 22.12
N LEU A 21 -6.61 -11.39 21.88
CA LEU A 21 -7.76 -10.89 22.62
C LEU A 21 -9.03 -11.73 22.38
N ASP A 22 -9.15 -12.34 21.20
CA ASP A 22 -10.36 -12.99 20.71
C ASP A 22 -10.29 -14.54 20.74
N GLU A 23 -9.16 -15.13 21.15
CA GLU A 23 -8.96 -16.60 21.12
C GLU A 23 -10.03 -17.39 21.88
N ASP A 24 -10.46 -16.87 23.03
CA ASP A 24 -11.50 -17.48 23.89
C ASP A 24 -12.81 -16.67 23.90
N TYR A 25 -12.98 -15.73 22.96
CA TYR A 25 -14.15 -14.86 22.93
C TYR A 25 -15.34 -15.53 22.22
N ASP A 26 -16.47 -15.61 22.90
CA ASP A 26 -17.73 -16.09 22.31
C ASP A 26 -18.34 -14.99 21.42
N ALA A 27 -17.93 -15.00 20.16
CA ALA A 27 -18.29 -13.97 19.19
C ALA A 27 -19.74 -14.12 18.70
N SER A 28 -20.48 -13.02 18.74
CA SER A 28 -21.82 -12.97 18.13
C SER A 28 -21.74 -12.75 16.62
N GLU A 29 -22.73 -13.23 15.88
CA GLU A 29 -22.90 -12.94 14.46
C GLU A 29 -23.48 -11.52 14.25
N TRP A 30 -22.92 -10.79 13.29
CA TRP A 30 -23.32 -9.45 12.88
C TRP A 30 -23.40 -9.38 11.35
N SER A 31 -24.19 -8.45 10.83
CA SER A 31 -24.25 -8.17 9.41
C SER A 31 -23.78 -6.76 9.12
N TYR A 32 -22.65 -6.63 8.45
CA TYR A 32 -22.06 -5.35 8.05
C TYR A 32 -22.01 -5.26 6.53
N ASN A 33 -22.63 -4.22 5.96
CA ASN A 33 -22.70 -4.02 4.51
C ASN A 33 -23.22 -5.27 3.75
N GLY A 34 -24.15 -6.01 4.35
CA GLY A 34 -24.72 -7.24 3.79
C GLY A 34 -23.81 -8.47 3.86
N ARG A 35 -22.67 -8.39 4.55
CA ARG A 35 -21.79 -9.53 4.85
C ARG A 35 -22.01 -9.96 6.29
N ASN A 36 -22.32 -11.24 6.48
CA ASN A 36 -22.37 -11.82 7.82
C ASN A 36 -20.95 -12.13 8.29
N VAL A 37 -20.67 -11.79 9.54
CA VAL A 37 -19.37 -11.93 10.18
C VAL A 37 -19.55 -12.20 11.67
N TYR A 38 -18.57 -12.82 12.29
CA TYR A 38 -18.45 -12.89 13.73
C TYR A 38 -17.67 -11.68 14.23
N ARG A 39 -18.20 -10.99 15.23
CA ARG A 39 -17.57 -9.81 15.82
C ARG A 39 -16.85 -10.19 17.10
N GLY A 40 -15.54 -9.95 17.14
CA GLY A 40 -14.70 -10.15 18.31
C GLY A 40 -15.01 -9.19 19.47
N ALA A 41 -14.17 -9.26 20.51
CA ALA A 41 -14.20 -8.39 21.66
C ALA A 41 -13.79 -6.95 21.30
N LEU A 42 -14.08 -6.03 22.23
CA LEU A 42 -13.63 -4.64 22.12
C LEU A 42 -12.11 -4.56 22.30
N ASP A 43 -11.41 -4.11 21.28
CA ASP A 43 -9.98 -3.77 21.37
C ASP A 43 -9.79 -2.40 22.02
N SER A 44 -9.73 -2.43 23.36
CA SER A 44 -9.62 -1.21 24.20
C SER A 44 -8.33 -0.40 23.99
N THR A 45 -7.36 -0.94 23.23
CA THR A 45 -6.14 -0.22 22.83
C THR A 45 -6.47 1.06 22.08
N TYR A 46 -7.52 1.03 21.26
CA TYR A 46 -7.93 2.15 20.43
C TYR A 46 -8.91 3.09 21.13
N THR A 47 -9.73 2.58 22.05
CA THR A 47 -10.65 3.42 22.84
C THR A 47 -9.87 4.45 23.66
N LYS A 48 -8.80 4.01 24.33
CA LYS A 48 -8.00 4.89 25.21
C LYS A 48 -7.23 5.97 24.46
N ASN A 49 -6.72 5.64 23.27
CA ASN A 49 -5.77 6.50 22.55
C ASN A 49 -6.43 7.33 21.44
N TYR A 50 -7.56 6.87 20.90
CA TYR A 50 -8.17 7.43 19.69
C TYR A 50 -9.67 7.71 19.83
N SER A 51 -10.27 7.39 20.99
CA SER A 51 -11.72 7.46 21.22
C SER A 51 -12.50 6.68 20.14
N LEU A 52 -11.98 5.50 19.78
CA LEU A 52 -12.60 4.57 18.86
C LEU A 52 -12.80 3.21 19.53
N ASP A 53 -14.00 2.67 19.40
CA ASP A 53 -14.29 1.30 19.78
C ASP A 53 -14.12 0.41 18.55
N ILE A 54 -13.08 -0.42 18.59
CA ILE A 54 -12.68 -1.29 17.49
C ILE A 54 -13.09 -2.72 17.80
N PHE A 55 -13.73 -3.35 16.81
CA PHE A 55 -14.06 -4.76 16.84
C PHE A 55 -13.50 -5.44 15.61
N TRP A 56 -12.69 -6.48 15.81
CA TRP A 56 -12.21 -7.31 14.71
C TRP A 56 -13.35 -8.20 14.18
N LEU A 57 -13.38 -8.40 12.87
CA LEU A 57 -14.42 -9.14 12.18
C LEU A 57 -13.84 -10.42 11.57
N TYR A 58 -14.55 -11.52 11.76
CA TYR A 58 -14.14 -12.87 11.35
C TYR A 58 -15.18 -13.51 10.44
N ASP A 59 -14.74 -14.36 9.52
CA ASP A 59 -15.62 -15.21 8.71
C ASP A 59 -15.91 -16.56 9.41
N ASP A 60 -16.68 -17.42 8.74
CA ASP A 60 -17.03 -18.77 9.22
C ASP A 60 -15.82 -19.71 9.36
N ASN A 61 -14.68 -19.37 8.75
CA ASN A 61 -13.43 -20.12 8.84
C ASN A 61 -12.54 -19.59 9.98
N LEU A 62 -13.05 -18.69 10.81
CA LEU A 62 -12.33 -18.01 11.87
C LEU A 62 -11.13 -17.18 11.35
N LEU A 63 -11.20 -16.75 10.09
CA LEU A 63 -10.22 -15.85 9.51
C LEU A 63 -10.68 -14.42 9.70
N ARG A 64 -9.77 -13.56 10.14
CA ARG A 64 -10.00 -12.12 10.24
C ARG A 64 -10.15 -11.55 8.84
N VAL A 65 -11.25 -10.86 8.61
CA VAL A 65 -11.63 -10.29 7.31
C VAL A 65 -11.75 -8.76 7.35
N GLY A 66 -11.65 -8.14 8.52
CA GLY A 66 -11.77 -6.69 8.64
C GLY A 66 -11.92 -6.22 10.08
N LEU A 67 -12.40 -4.99 10.23
CA LEU A 67 -12.78 -4.39 11.51
C LEU A 67 -13.95 -3.43 11.37
N ALA A 68 -14.70 -3.25 12.46
CA ALA A 68 -15.66 -2.17 12.62
C ALA A 68 -15.06 -1.10 13.55
N GLU A 69 -15.07 0.15 13.08
CA GLU A 69 -14.73 1.34 13.86
C GLU A 69 -16.02 2.01 14.34
N HIS A 70 -16.18 2.19 15.64
CA HIS A 70 -17.26 2.98 16.21
C HIS A 70 -16.69 4.20 16.95
N GLU A 71 -17.34 5.35 16.85
CA GLU A 71 -17.08 6.47 17.77
C GLU A 71 -17.46 6.06 19.19
N SER A 72 -16.52 6.08 20.14
CA SER A 72 -16.79 5.58 21.51
C SER A 72 -17.90 6.34 22.25
N ASN A 73 -18.18 7.59 21.85
CA ASN A 73 -19.23 8.41 22.46
C ASN A 73 -20.59 8.29 21.74
N ASP A 74 -20.60 7.78 20.51
CA ASP A 74 -21.82 7.62 19.71
C ASP A 74 -21.65 6.46 18.71
N HIS A 75 -22.02 5.25 19.14
CA HIS A 75 -21.81 4.03 18.34
C HIS A 75 -22.66 3.99 17.05
N SER A 76 -23.60 4.93 16.87
CA SER A 76 -24.32 5.08 15.60
C SER A 76 -23.43 5.60 14.47
N ILE A 77 -22.33 6.28 14.83
CA ILE A 77 -21.29 6.70 13.90
C ILE A 77 -20.27 5.57 13.81
N PHE A 78 -20.34 4.82 12.72
CA PHE A 78 -19.42 3.71 12.50
C PHE A 78 -18.98 3.58 11.05
N LYS A 79 -17.84 2.92 10.86
CA LYS A 79 -17.28 2.52 9.57
C LYS A 79 -16.80 1.10 9.65
N VAL A 80 -16.90 0.39 8.52
CA VAL A 80 -16.43 -0.99 8.41
C VAL A 80 -15.35 -1.01 7.37
N LEU A 81 -14.21 -1.56 7.74
CA LEU A 81 -13.04 -1.68 6.89
C LEU A 81 -12.79 -3.16 6.62
N TRP A 82 -12.50 -3.48 5.37
CA TRP A 82 -12.32 -4.86 4.92
C TRP A 82 -10.88 -5.11 4.50
N PHE A 83 -10.45 -6.35 4.69
CA PHE A 83 -9.29 -6.88 3.99
C PHE A 83 -9.70 -7.20 2.55
N TYR A 84 -8.82 -6.85 1.63
CA TYR A 84 -8.94 -7.09 0.20
C TYR A 84 -7.73 -7.88 -0.28
N ASP A 85 -7.86 -8.47 -1.47
CA ASP A 85 -6.85 -9.35 -2.05
C ASP A 85 -5.49 -8.66 -2.31
N THR A 86 -5.46 -7.32 -2.30
CA THR A 86 -4.23 -6.56 -2.52
C THR A 86 -3.84 -5.74 -1.29
N PRO A 87 -2.53 -5.58 -1.02
CA PRO A 87 -2.04 -4.73 0.07
C PRO A 87 -2.49 -3.27 -0.07
N PHE A 88 -2.51 -2.74 -1.30
CA PHE A 88 -2.96 -1.37 -1.56
C PHE A 88 -4.47 -1.21 -1.35
N GLY A 89 -5.27 -2.17 -1.84
CA GLY A 89 -6.71 -2.15 -1.64
C GLY A 89 -7.06 -2.20 -0.15
N THR A 90 -6.43 -3.08 0.61
CA THR A 90 -6.57 -3.15 2.08
C THR A 90 -6.10 -1.86 2.75
N LEU A 91 -4.97 -1.31 2.34
CA LEU A 91 -4.42 -0.10 2.95
C LEU A 91 -5.34 1.11 2.77
N LEU A 92 -5.81 1.34 1.54
CA LEU A 92 -6.54 2.54 1.12
C LEU A 92 -8.07 2.39 1.17
N GLN A 93 -8.55 1.17 1.45
CA GLN A 93 -9.97 0.79 1.39
C GLN A 93 -10.56 0.98 -0.03
N GLU A 94 -9.87 0.41 -1.02
CA GLU A 94 -10.18 0.50 -2.46
C GLU A 94 -10.17 -0.92 -3.09
N PRO A 95 -11.33 -1.60 -3.21
CA PRO A 95 -11.39 -2.99 -3.69
C PRO A 95 -10.92 -3.18 -5.14
N GLU A 96 -10.89 -2.12 -5.95
CA GLU A 96 -10.61 -2.20 -7.38
C GLU A 96 -9.11 -2.30 -7.73
N TRP A 97 -8.23 -2.27 -6.72
CA TRP A 97 -6.81 -2.56 -6.94
C TRP A 97 -6.61 -4.01 -7.40
N LYS A 98 -5.74 -4.21 -8.38
CA LYS A 98 -5.50 -5.54 -8.98
C LYS A 98 -4.02 -5.86 -9.03
N SER A 99 -3.69 -7.12 -8.73
CA SER A 99 -2.42 -7.72 -9.13
C SER A 99 -2.31 -7.68 -10.66
N MET A 100 -1.12 -7.38 -11.16
CA MET A 100 -0.79 -7.51 -12.58
C MET A 100 -0.21 -8.89 -12.92
N ASP A 101 -0.12 -9.79 -11.94
CA ASP A 101 0.47 -11.13 -12.02
C ASP A 101 1.88 -11.13 -12.60
N LYS A 102 2.62 -10.07 -12.28
CA LYS A 102 3.99 -9.81 -12.72
C LYS A 102 4.77 -9.19 -11.59
N THR A 103 6.07 -9.44 -11.57
CA THR A 103 6.99 -8.77 -10.66
C THR A 103 7.70 -7.62 -11.36
N ILE A 104 8.24 -6.67 -10.59
CA ILE A 104 9.07 -5.58 -11.12
C ILE A 104 10.28 -6.11 -11.92
N TRP A 105 10.76 -7.31 -11.59
CA TRP A 105 11.87 -7.99 -12.27
C TRP A 105 11.59 -8.23 -13.74
N SER A 106 10.33 -8.47 -14.10
CA SER A 106 9.92 -8.66 -15.51
C SER A 106 10.06 -7.39 -16.36
N LEU A 107 10.28 -6.23 -15.75
CA LEU A 107 10.48 -4.95 -16.43
C LEU A 107 11.95 -4.55 -16.54
N LEU A 108 12.87 -5.26 -15.86
CA LEU A 108 14.28 -4.94 -15.85
C LEU A 108 15.02 -5.64 -17.00
N THR A 109 16.05 -4.99 -17.53
CA THR A 109 17.02 -5.68 -18.39
C THR A 109 17.84 -6.66 -17.54
N PRO A 110 18.49 -7.68 -18.14
CA PRO A 110 19.34 -8.60 -17.40
C PRO A 110 20.41 -7.92 -16.56
N GLU A 111 21.02 -6.85 -17.08
CA GLU A 111 22.05 -6.07 -16.38
C GLU A 111 21.46 -5.37 -15.16
N ALA A 112 20.34 -4.65 -15.35
CA ALA A 112 19.67 -3.96 -14.26
C ALA A 112 19.16 -4.94 -13.18
N PHE A 113 18.73 -6.14 -13.58
CA PHE A 113 18.34 -7.18 -12.64
C PHE A 113 19.53 -7.62 -11.78
N GLN A 114 20.68 -7.93 -12.38
CA GLN A 114 21.89 -8.31 -11.63
C GLN A 114 22.33 -7.21 -10.65
N ASP A 115 22.37 -5.95 -11.10
CA ASP A 115 22.73 -4.81 -10.24
C ASP A 115 21.79 -4.72 -9.02
N THR A 116 20.48 -4.96 -9.20
CA THR A 116 19.50 -4.92 -8.10
C THR A 116 19.57 -6.12 -7.15
N LEU A 117 20.10 -7.27 -7.57
CA LEU A 117 20.35 -8.40 -6.67
C LEU A 117 21.47 -8.08 -5.68
N GLU A 118 22.52 -7.40 -6.17
CA GLU A 118 23.64 -6.96 -5.34
C GLU A 118 23.26 -5.79 -4.43
N ASN A 119 22.41 -4.88 -4.91
CA ASN A 119 21.92 -3.75 -4.14
C ASN A 119 20.44 -3.45 -4.42
N LYS A 120 19.57 -3.98 -3.56
CA LYS A 120 18.11 -3.79 -3.65
C LYS A 120 17.67 -2.33 -3.53
N ASP A 121 18.47 -1.48 -2.89
CA ASP A 121 18.15 -0.07 -2.74
C ASP A 121 18.16 0.65 -4.09
N LEU A 122 18.88 0.14 -5.11
CA LEU A 122 18.86 0.72 -6.46
C LEU A 122 17.45 0.77 -7.05
N LEU A 123 16.65 -0.25 -6.76
CA LEU A 123 15.28 -0.34 -7.21
C LEU A 123 14.43 0.77 -6.56
N LEU A 124 14.57 0.95 -5.24
CA LEU A 124 13.85 1.95 -4.47
C LEU A 124 14.33 3.39 -4.80
N LEU A 125 15.63 3.57 -4.99
CA LEU A 125 16.29 4.82 -5.40
C LEU A 125 15.99 5.21 -6.85
N SER A 126 15.30 4.36 -7.61
CA SER A 126 14.80 4.72 -8.94
C SER A 126 13.86 5.93 -8.88
N GLY A 127 13.23 6.19 -7.73
CA GLY A 127 12.20 7.22 -7.56
C GLY A 127 10.93 6.92 -8.37
N LYS A 128 10.83 5.70 -8.90
CA LYS A 128 9.71 5.25 -9.74
C LYS A 128 8.81 4.26 -9.03
N ILE A 129 9.01 4.01 -7.74
CA ILE A 129 8.34 2.93 -7.04
C ILE A 129 7.63 3.46 -5.81
N ILE A 130 6.41 2.96 -5.59
CA ILE A 130 5.62 3.22 -4.41
C ILE A 130 5.25 1.89 -3.78
N THR A 131 5.43 1.80 -2.47
CA THR A 131 5.06 0.64 -1.65
C THR A 131 4.01 1.03 -0.62
N PRO A 132 3.27 0.07 -0.03
CA PRO A 132 2.41 0.33 1.11
C PRO A 132 3.14 1.07 2.25
N GLU A 133 4.39 0.70 2.53
CA GLU A 133 5.21 1.32 3.57
C GLU A 133 5.50 2.80 3.30
N TYR A 134 5.73 3.18 2.03
CA TYR A 134 5.93 4.58 1.65
C TYR A 134 4.65 5.41 1.73
N ILE A 135 3.49 4.79 1.60
CA ILE A 135 2.22 5.50 1.82
C ILE A 135 2.02 5.73 3.32
N ILE A 136 2.40 4.76 4.16
CA ILE A 136 2.24 4.84 5.62
C ILE A 136 3.19 5.87 6.25
N ASN A 137 4.45 5.93 5.80
CA ASN A 137 5.51 6.73 6.43
C ASN A 137 5.99 7.90 5.58
N ASP A 138 5.18 8.32 4.61
CA ASP A 138 5.55 9.26 3.55
C ASP A 138 6.64 8.74 2.59
N LEU A 139 6.66 9.35 1.40
CA LEU A 139 7.64 9.05 0.36
C LEU A 139 9.03 9.48 0.85
N PRO A 140 10.05 8.61 0.74
CA PRO A 140 11.41 8.98 1.14
C PRO A 140 11.96 10.07 0.22
N ASP A 141 12.75 10.95 0.80
CA ASP A 141 13.52 11.94 0.04
C ASP A 141 14.66 11.23 -0.70
N ILE A 142 14.67 11.35 -2.03
CA ILE A 142 15.74 10.81 -2.87
C ILE A 142 16.60 11.97 -3.35
N TYR A 143 17.91 11.80 -3.24
CA TYR A 143 18.91 12.75 -3.70
C TYR A 143 19.72 12.14 -4.84
N GLU A 144 20.06 12.93 -5.85
CA GLU A 144 20.96 12.55 -6.95
C GLU A 144 22.14 13.51 -7.03
N CYS A 145 23.36 12.97 -7.18
CA CYS A 145 24.55 13.76 -7.45
C CYS A 145 24.55 14.24 -8.90
N SER A 146 24.70 15.55 -9.13
CA SER A 146 24.74 16.08 -10.49
C SER A 146 25.99 15.68 -11.29
N GLU A 147 27.06 15.24 -10.61
CA GLU A 147 28.33 14.89 -11.25
C GLU A 147 28.42 13.39 -11.55
N CYS A 148 28.27 12.53 -10.53
CA CYS A 148 28.43 11.08 -10.70
C CYS A 148 27.10 10.31 -10.86
N ARG A 149 25.96 11.00 -10.82
CA ARG A 149 24.60 10.44 -10.95
C ARG A 149 24.21 9.39 -9.89
N LYS A 150 25.03 9.17 -8.87
CA LYS A 150 24.68 8.31 -7.73
C LYS A 150 23.47 8.87 -7.00
N ARG A 151 22.57 7.97 -6.59
CA ARG A 151 21.38 8.29 -5.81
C ARG A 151 21.50 7.76 -4.38
N SER A 152 20.84 8.44 -3.45
CA SER A 152 20.82 8.08 -2.03
C SER A 152 19.55 8.62 -1.35
N PHE A 153 19.13 7.98 -0.27
CA PHE A 153 18.08 8.48 0.64
C PHE A 153 18.58 9.59 1.56
N SER A 154 19.88 9.86 1.57
CA SER A 154 20.51 10.88 2.38
C SER A 154 21.51 11.70 1.56
N LEU A 155 21.81 12.91 2.05
CA LEU A 155 22.90 13.72 1.51
C LEU A 155 24.23 12.99 1.75
N ASN A 156 24.80 12.42 0.69
CA ASN A 156 26.09 11.74 0.77
C ASN A 156 27.23 12.77 0.90
N ALA A 157 28.01 12.72 1.98
CA ALA A 157 29.13 13.62 2.24
C ALA A 157 30.24 13.56 1.17
N GLU A 158 30.37 12.43 0.46
CA GLU A 158 31.32 12.26 -0.63
C GLU A 158 30.90 13.02 -1.91
N CYS A 159 29.61 13.35 -2.04
CA CYS A 159 29.06 14.05 -3.19
C CYS A 159 28.63 15.47 -2.79
N LYS A 160 29.46 16.48 -3.09
CA LYS A 160 29.19 17.88 -2.73
C LYS A 160 28.00 18.51 -3.48
N SER A 161 27.56 17.89 -4.57
CA SER A 161 26.58 18.43 -5.52
C SER A 161 25.27 17.62 -5.55
N MET A 162 24.83 17.09 -4.39
CA MET A 162 23.58 16.33 -4.25
C MET A 162 22.36 17.25 -4.30
N LYS A 163 21.34 16.87 -5.09
CA LYS A 163 20.06 17.58 -5.17
C LYS A 163 18.91 16.62 -4.95
N LYS A 164 17.89 17.06 -4.21
CA LYS A 164 16.64 16.31 -4.05
C LYS A 164 15.96 16.18 -5.41
N ILE A 165 15.61 14.96 -5.79
CA ILE A 165 14.84 14.67 -7.00
C ILE A 165 13.37 14.44 -6.64
N LYS A 166 12.50 14.72 -7.61
CA LYS A 166 11.07 14.41 -7.48
C LYS A 166 10.83 12.97 -7.89
N SER A 167 9.87 12.33 -7.23
CA SER A 167 9.36 11.03 -7.64
C SER A 167 8.74 11.10 -9.05
N SER A 168 8.73 9.95 -9.72
CA SER A 168 8.12 9.79 -11.04
C SER A 168 6.66 10.21 -11.03
N LYS A 169 6.23 10.90 -12.09
CA LYS A 169 4.81 11.18 -12.35
C LYS A 169 3.99 9.91 -12.57
N TYR A 170 4.65 8.84 -13.02
CA TYR A 170 4.04 7.53 -13.25
C TYR A 170 4.86 6.47 -12.50
N PRO A 171 4.60 6.29 -11.20
CA PRO A 171 5.27 5.27 -10.41
C PRO A 171 4.66 3.88 -10.68
N TYR A 172 5.46 2.85 -10.44
CA TYR A 172 5.04 1.47 -10.29
C TYR A 172 4.65 1.22 -8.83
N PHE A 173 3.50 0.60 -8.62
CA PHE A 173 3.04 0.20 -7.29
C PHE A 173 3.46 -1.24 -7.05
N ILE A 174 4.24 -1.47 -6.00
CA ILE A 174 4.72 -2.82 -5.64
C ILE A 174 4.55 -3.11 -4.16
N ASP A 175 4.49 -4.39 -3.82
CA ASP A 175 4.54 -4.86 -2.43
C ASP A 175 5.95 -5.34 -2.01
N SER A 176 6.05 -5.89 -0.81
CA SER A 176 7.29 -6.49 -0.27
C SER A 176 7.75 -7.75 -1.01
N SER A 177 6.86 -8.37 -1.80
CA SER A 177 7.18 -9.49 -2.69
C SER A 177 7.50 -9.03 -4.12
N TYR A 178 7.59 -7.72 -4.34
CA TYR A 178 7.89 -7.07 -5.62
C TYR A 178 6.86 -7.33 -6.72
N ILE A 179 5.63 -7.71 -6.35
CA ILE A 179 4.50 -7.87 -7.28
C ILE A 179 4.01 -6.49 -7.71
N LEU A 180 3.67 -6.35 -8.99
CA LEU A 180 3.13 -5.13 -9.57
C LEU A 180 1.62 -5.05 -9.42
N TYR A 181 1.13 -3.84 -9.12
CA TYR A 181 -0.29 -3.56 -8.95
C TYR A 181 -0.76 -2.41 -9.84
N SER A 182 -1.99 -2.53 -10.34
CA SER A 182 -2.69 -1.45 -11.03
C SER A 182 -3.70 -0.79 -10.09
N LYS A 183 -3.61 0.54 -9.98
CA LYS A 183 -4.54 1.36 -9.18
C LYS A 183 -5.87 1.60 -9.89
N PRO A 184 -6.96 1.85 -9.15
CA PRO A 184 -8.18 2.39 -9.74
C PRO A 184 -7.99 3.80 -10.32
N SER A 185 -8.87 4.18 -11.25
CA SER A 185 -8.83 5.48 -11.93
C SER A 185 -8.95 6.66 -10.95
N ASP A 186 -9.76 6.49 -9.93
CA ASP A 186 -10.12 7.46 -8.88
C ASP A 186 -9.40 7.19 -7.56
N SER A 187 -8.34 6.37 -7.58
CA SER A 187 -7.57 6.03 -6.37
C SER A 187 -7.09 7.29 -5.64
N LYS A 188 -7.26 7.30 -4.31
CA LYS A 188 -6.81 8.35 -3.38
C LYS A 188 -5.31 8.62 -3.50
N ILE A 189 -4.52 7.63 -3.92
CA ILE A 189 -3.07 7.78 -4.09
C ILE A 189 -2.69 8.75 -5.21
N THR A 190 -3.62 9.06 -6.11
CA THR A 190 -3.38 10.01 -7.21
C THR A 190 -3.04 11.40 -6.67
N GLN A 191 -3.68 11.82 -5.58
CA GLN A 191 -3.39 13.09 -4.89
C GLN A 191 -1.98 13.10 -4.26
N LEU A 192 -1.51 11.94 -3.80
CA LEU A 192 -0.17 11.78 -3.23
C LEU A 192 0.94 11.77 -4.29
N CYS A 193 0.64 11.32 -5.52
CA CYS A 193 1.62 11.20 -6.60
C CYS A 193 1.77 12.48 -7.46
N GLY A 194 1.03 13.55 -7.17
CA GLY A 194 0.94 14.76 -7.97
C GLY A 194 -0.01 14.60 -9.16
N ASP A 195 -1.06 15.41 -9.17
CA ASP A 195 -2.09 15.57 -10.21
C ASP A 195 -1.56 15.61 -11.68
N ASP A 196 -2.29 15.25 -12.73
CA ASP A 196 -3.73 15.02 -12.87
C ASP A 196 -4.04 14.33 -14.22
N ARG A 197 -5.22 13.70 -14.29
CA ARG A 197 -6.12 13.48 -15.44
C ARG A 197 -5.55 13.19 -16.85
N HIS A 198 -6.02 12.05 -17.40
CA HIS A 198 -5.94 11.59 -18.80
C HIS A 198 -4.55 11.24 -19.35
N HIS A 199 -4.25 9.94 -19.41
CA HIS A 199 -4.21 9.20 -20.68
C HIS A 199 -3.94 7.73 -20.40
N HIS A 200 -4.87 6.86 -20.78
CA HIS A 200 -4.57 5.46 -21.06
C HIS A 200 -3.57 5.43 -22.23
N HIS A 201 -2.28 5.42 -21.94
CA HIS A 201 -1.33 4.77 -22.82
C HIS A 201 -0.95 3.45 -22.19
N GLN A 202 -1.62 2.39 -22.66
CA GLN A 202 -1.01 1.08 -22.68
C GLN A 202 0.42 1.24 -23.26
N PRO A 203 1.44 0.63 -22.66
CA PRO A 203 2.75 0.59 -23.29
C PRO A 203 2.58 -0.11 -24.64
N LYS A 204 2.77 0.65 -25.73
CA LYS A 204 2.96 0.07 -27.05
C LYS A 204 4.17 -0.84 -26.94
N LEU A 205 3.95 -2.15 -27.12
CA LEU A 205 5.00 -3.07 -27.53
C LEU A 205 5.67 -2.45 -28.74
N LEU A 206 6.96 -2.12 -28.62
CA LEU A 206 7.81 -1.87 -29.77
C LEU A 206 7.92 -3.20 -30.51
N VAL A 207 7.06 -3.39 -31.51
CA VAL A 207 7.25 -4.42 -32.53
C VAL A 207 8.39 -3.91 -33.40
N GLU A 208 9.43 -4.74 -33.50
CA GLU A 208 10.60 -4.51 -34.33
C GLU A 208 10.19 -4.14 -35.76
N GLU A 209 10.83 -3.08 -36.27
CA GLU A 209 10.77 -2.70 -37.67
C GLU A 209 11.44 -3.79 -38.50
N ASP A 210 10.67 -4.48 -39.34
CA ASP A 210 11.21 -5.24 -40.46
C ASP A 210 11.88 -4.25 -41.44
N VAL A 211 13.21 -4.37 -41.57
CA VAL A 211 14.03 -3.71 -42.58
C VAL A 211 14.29 -4.73 -43.71
N PRO A 212 14.28 -4.29 -44.99
CA PRO A 212 13.77 -5.07 -46.11
C PRO A 212 14.82 -5.97 -46.78
N SER A 213 14.34 -6.90 -47.60
CA SER A 213 15.11 -7.54 -48.69
C SER A 213 14.49 -7.19 -50.04
#